data_AF-A0A4V3KSQ8-F1
#
_entry.id   AF-A0A4V3KSQ8-F1
#
_cell.length_a   1.000
_cell.length_b   1.000
_cell.length_c   1.000
_cell.angle_alpha   90.00
_cell.angle_beta   90.00
_cell.angle_gamma   90.00
#
_symmetry.space_group_name_H-M   'P 1'
#
loop_
_entity.id
_entity.type
_entity.pdbx_description
1 polymer ?
#
loop_
_entity_poly.entity_id
_entity_poly.type
_entity_poly.pdbx_seq_one_letter_code
_entity_poly.pdbx_strand_id
1 'polypeptide(L)'
;TTVISNGGRDGKVFSEDNTFYQDLAVPKEMGGNGVTESNPEQLFAAGYSSCFNNALMHILKGADKGTIEPEVRATAYLLPDKSDGGVKLAAELDVSLKDLSQEEAEMFVE
;
A
#
# COMPACT_ATOMS: atom_id res chain seq x y z
N THR A 1 8.14 12.96 7.03
CA THR A 1 7.34 13.56 5.94
C THR A 1 5.98 13.90 6.49
N THR A 2 5.43 15.06 6.14
CA THR A 2 4.12 15.53 6.61
C THR A 2 3.20 15.67 5.40
N VAL A 3 2.00 15.09 5.47
CA VAL A 3 0.94 15.21 4.45
C VAL A 3 -0.31 15.73 5.13
N ILE A 4 -0.95 16.72 4.50
CA ILE A 4 -2.17 17.38 4.96
C ILE A 4 -3.32 16.85 4.13
N SER A 5 -4.45 16.53 4.76
CA SER A 5 -5.70 16.15 4.10
C SER A 5 -6.78 17.20 4.34
N ASN A 6 -7.44 17.64 3.27
CA ASN A 6 -8.60 18.53 3.31
C ASN A 6 -9.77 17.87 2.58
N GLY A 7 -10.96 17.82 3.19
CA GLY A 7 -12.17 17.23 2.59
C GLY A 7 -12.34 15.71 2.77
N GLY A 8 -11.34 15.03 3.35
CA GLY A 8 -11.42 13.60 3.63
C GLY A 8 -11.40 12.75 2.35
N ARG A 9 -12.36 11.83 2.20
CA ARG A 9 -12.44 10.89 1.06
C ARG A 9 -12.82 11.55 -0.27
N ASP A 10 -13.45 12.72 -0.21
CA ASP A 10 -13.87 13.50 -1.39
C ASP A 10 -13.19 14.87 -1.31
N GLY A 11 -11.91 14.90 -1.62
CA GLY A 11 -11.04 15.99 -1.23
C GLY A 11 -9.64 15.88 -1.81
N LYS A 12 -8.63 16.24 -1.02
CA LYS A 12 -7.24 16.21 -1.47
C LYS A 12 -6.26 15.93 -0.35
N VAL A 13 -5.12 15.37 -0.73
CA VAL A 13 -3.95 15.19 0.13
C VAL A 13 -2.71 15.81 -0.51
N PHE A 14 -1.86 16.47 0.27
CA PHE A 14 -0.66 17.13 -0.24
C PHE A 14 0.41 17.28 0.83
N SER A 15 1.69 17.27 0.45
CA SER A 15 2.81 17.52 1.36
C SER A 15 3.05 19.01 1.60
N GLU A 16 3.67 19.38 2.72
CA GLU A 16 3.98 20.79 3.04
C GLU A 16 4.89 21.46 1.99
N ASP A 17 5.78 20.67 1.37
CA ASP A 17 6.66 21.10 0.28
C ASP A 17 6.02 20.99 -1.12
N ASN A 18 4.78 20.51 -1.20
CA ASN A 18 4.00 20.27 -2.42
C ASN A 18 4.67 19.34 -3.46
N THR A 19 5.63 18.52 -3.04
CA THR A 19 6.20 17.47 -3.91
C THR A 19 5.23 16.31 -4.14
N PHE A 20 4.23 16.14 -3.27
CA PHE A 20 3.13 15.22 -3.41
C PHE A 20 1.80 15.99 -3.34
N TYR A 21 0.92 15.76 -4.31
CA TYR A 21 -0.45 16.29 -4.34
C TYR A 21 -1.34 15.29 -5.06
N GLN A 22 -2.49 14.94 -4.48
CA GLN A 22 -3.45 14.03 -5.09
C GLN A 22 -4.88 14.41 -4.69
N ASP A 23 -5.75 14.58 -5.67
CA ASP A 23 -7.20 14.65 -5.44
C ASP A 23 -7.74 13.25 -5.16
N LEU A 24 -8.71 13.17 -4.25
CA LEU A 24 -9.32 11.95 -3.76
C LEU A 24 -10.81 11.95 -4.02
N ALA A 25 -11.35 10.76 -4.28
CA ALA A 25 -12.77 10.55 -4.39
C ALA A 25 -13.25 9.30 -3.67
N VAL A 26 -14.55 9.33 -3.34
CA VAL A 26 -15.23 8.17 -2.77
C VAL A 26 -15.33 7.07 -3.84
N PRO A 27 -14.85 5.85 -3.56
CA PRO A 27 -15.00 4.72 -4.46
C PRO A 27 -16.47 4.41 -4.78
N LYS A 28 -16.73 3.84 -5.95
CA LYS A 28 -18.10 3.48 -6.38
C LYS A 28 -18.74 2.48 -5.43
N GLU A 29 -17.95 1.55 -4.91
CA GLU A 29 -18.33 0.51 -3.95
C GLU A 29 -18.79 1.10 -2.61
N MET A 30 -18.37 2.33 -2.30
CA MET A 30 -18.77 3.08 -1.11
C MET A 30 -19.87 4.12 -1.39
N GLY A 31 -20.50 4.06 -2.57
CA GLY A 31 -21.58 4.98 -2.96
C GLY A 31 -21.11 6.29 -3.60
N GLY A 32 -19.83 6.39 -3.96
CA GLY A 32 -19.30 7.53 -4.71
C GLY A 32 -19.61 7.46 -6.20
N ASN A 33 -19.24 8.52 -6.93
CA ASN A 33 -19.53 8.65 -8.35
C ASN A 33 -18.62 7.80 -9.26
N GLY A 34 -17.65 7.05 -8.70
CA GLY A 34 -16.73 6.19 -9.46
C GLY A 34 -15.86 6.99 -10.43
N VAL A 35 -15.33 8.11 -9.95
CA VAL A 35 -14.48 9.03 -10.71
C VAL A 35 -13.03 8.51 -10.82
N THR A 36 -12.20 9.18 -11.60
CA THR A 36 -10.83 8.74 -11.96
C THR A 36 -9.76 9.04 -10.91
N GLU A 37 -10.12 9.79 -9.87
CA GLU A 37 -9.25 10.17 -8.76
C GLU A 37 -8.95 8.98 -7.85
N SER A 38 -7.85 9.07 -7.11
CA SER A 38 -7.45 8.01 -6.17
C SER A 38 -8.32 8.02 -4.90
N ASN A 39 -8.04 7.12 -3.96
CA ASN A 39 -8.73 7.02 -2.67
C ASN A 39 -7.74 6.65 -1.55
N PRO A 40 -8.11 6.83 -0.27
CA PRO A 40 -7.21 6.53 0.85
C PRO A 40 -6.67 5.10 0.87
N GLU A 41 -7.46 4.11 0.47
CA GLU A 41 -7.05 2.70 0.45
C GLU A 41 -5.95 2.45 -0.60
N GLN A 42 -6.07 3.03 -1.79
CA GLN A 42 -5.01 2.99 -2.81
C GLN A 42 -3.72 3.65 -2.35
N LEU A 43 -3.82 4.81 -1.68
CA LEU A 43 -2.63 5.50 -1.15
C LEU A 43 -1.93 4.67 -0.06
N PHE A 44 -2.71 4.04 0.82
CA PHE A 44 -2.16 3.14 1.82
C PHE A 44 -1.47 1.93 1.17
N ALA A 45 -2.13 1.28 0.22
CA ALA A 45 -1.57 0.16 -0.52
C ALA A 45 -0.26 0.54 -1.24
N ALA A 46 -0.23 1.69 -1.92
CA ALA A 46 0.93 2.17 -2.64
C ALA A 46 2.13 2.45 -1.72
N GLY A 47 1.89 3.11 -0.58
CA GLY A 47 2.92 3.38 0.42
C GLY A 47 3.46 2.09 1.05
N TYR A 48 2.56 1.17 1.43
CA TYR A 48 2.94 -0.05 2.10
C TYR A 48 3.68 -1.01 1.16
N SER A 49 3.18 -1.25 -0.05
CA SER A 49 3.87 -2.10 -1.03
C SER A 49 5.26 -1.57 -1.35
N SER A 50 5.40 -0.26 -1.58
CA SER A 50 6.69 0.35 -1.92
C SER A 50 7.70 0.23 -0.77
N CYS A 51 7.24 0.45 0.47
CA CYS A 51 8.08 0.34 1.66
C CYS A 51 8.55 -1.12 1.87
N PHE A 52 7.62 -2.08 1.81
CA PHE A 52 7.93 -3.50 1.96
C PHE A 52 8.87 -3.98 0.85
N ASN A 53 8.61 -3.57 -0.40
CA ASN A 53 9.45 -3.92 -1.55
C ASN A 53 10.90 -3.46 -1.34
N ASN A 54 11.09 -2.21 -0.91
CA ASN A 54 12.43 -1.68 -0.65
C ASN A 54 13.13 -2.40 0.52
N ALA A 55 12.40 -2.77 1.58
CA ALA A 55 12.95 -3.57 2.67
C ALA A 55 13.42 -4.95 2.18
N LEU A 56 12.61 -5.61 1.35
CA LEU A 56 12.94 -6.91 0.78
C LEU A 56 14.16 -6.84 -0.16
N MET A 57 14.25 -5.81 -1.01
CA MET A 57 15.44 -5.54 -1.83
C MET A 57 16.72 -5.41 -0.99
N HIS A 58 16.62 -4.75 0.17
CA HIS A 58 17.75 -4.61 1.10
C HIS A 58 18.20 -5.96 1.67
N ILE A 59 17.25 -6.80 2.09
CA ILE A 59 17.53 -8.15 2.62
C ILE A 59 18.17 -9.03 1.55
N LEU A 60 17.60 -9.08 0.34
CA LEU A 60 18.13 -9.85 -0.79
C LEU A 60 19.56 -9.45 -1.14
N LYS A 61 19.86 -8.14 -1.15
CA LYS A 61 21.21 -7.63 -1.36
C LYS A 61 22.19 -8.09 -0.28
N GLY A 62 21.76 -8.13 0.98
CA GLY A 62 22.58 -8.62 2.10
C GLY A 62 22.86 -10.13 2.03
N ALA A 63 22.06 -10.88 1.28
CA ALA A 63 22.19 -12.33 1.07
C ALA A 63 22.84 -12.70 -0.27
N ASP A 64 23.56 -11.77 -0.91
CA ASP A 64 24.17 -11.93 -2.24
C ASP A 64 23.17 -12.30 -3.37
N LYS A 65 21.88 -12.00 -3.17
CA LYS A 65 20.78 -12.21 -4.14
C LYS A 65 20.24 -10.90 -4.71
N GLY A 66 21.05 -9.83 -4.71
CA GLY A 66 20.65 -8.48 -5.13
C GLY A 66 20.27 -8.32 -6.62
N THR A 67 20.39 -9.37 -7.44
CA THR A 67 19.89 -9.40 -8.82
C THR A 67 18.42 -9.79 -8.93
N ILE A 68 17.84 -10.30 -7.84
CA ILE A 68 16.41 -10.62 -7.77
C ILE A 68 15.65 -9.33 -7.51
N GLU A 69 14.77 -8.98 -8.45
CA GLU A 69 13.90 -7.81 -8.36
C GLU A 69 12.52 -8.25 -7.83
N PRO A 70 12.17 -7.94 -6.56
CA PRO A 70 10.88 -8.27 -6.00
C PRO A 70 9.74 -7.45 -6.62
N GLU A 71 8.57 -8.09 -6.73
CA GLU A 71 7.30 -7.42 -6.97
C GLU A 71 6.39 -7.64 -5.76
N VAL A 72 5.90 -6.55 -5.16
CA VAL A 72 4.99 -6.57 -4.01
C VAL A 72 3.68 -5.93 -4.41
N ARG A 73 2.60 -6.71 -4.35
CA ARG A 73 1.24 -6.23 -4.57
C ARG A 73 0.56 -6.10 -3.22
N ALA A 74 0.03 -4.92 -2.93
CA ALA A 74 -0.72 -4.69 -1.69
C ALA A 74 -2.19 -4.50 -2.00
N THR A 75 -3.04 -5.23 -1.29
CA THR A 75 -4.49 -5.00 -1.27
C THR A 75 -4.88 -4.46 0.09
N ALA A 76 -5.41 -3.25 0.14
CA ALA A 76 -5.90 -2.62 1.36
C ALA A 76 -7.41 -2.86 1.52
N TYR A 77 -7.82 -3.25 2.72
CA TYR A 77 -9.20 -3.55 3.06
C TYR A 77 -9.67 -2.65 4.20
N LEU A 78 -10.86 -2.09 4.05
CA LEU A 78 -11.59 -1.47 5.15
C LEU A 78 -12.67 -2.44 5.64
N LEU A 79 -12.43 -3.04 6.80
CA LEU A 79 -13.28 -4.08 7.37
C LEU A 79 -14.13 -3.52 8.50
N PRO A 80 -15.40 -3.95 8.67
CA PRO A 80 -16.20 -3.55 9.83
C PRO A 80 -15.61 -4.11 11.13
N ASP A 81 -15.55 -3.27 12.17
CA ASP A 81 -15.20 -3.69 13.52
C ASP A 81 -16.47 -4.06 14.30
N LYS A 82 -16.62 -5.34 14.60
CA LYS A 82 -17.78 -5.86 15.33
C LYS A 82 -17.75 -5.54 16.82
N SER A 83 -16.60 -5.12 17.36
CA SER A 83 -16.43 -4.90 18.81
C SER A 83 -16.97 -3.54 19.26
N ASP A 84 -16.87 -2.51 18.42
CA ASP A 84 -17.29 -1.15 18.70
C ASP A 84 -18.17 -0.51 17.60
N GLY A 85 -18.43 -1.24 16.50
CA GLY A 85 -19.19 -0.74 15.35
C GLY A 85 -18.38 0.17 14.42
N GLY A 86 -17.06 0.26 14.62
CA GLY A 86 -16.14 1.04 13.80
C GLY A 86 -15.66 0.30 12.54
N VAL A 87 -14.48 0.69 12.08
CA VAL A 87 -13.79 0.07 10.93
C VAL A 87 -12.33 -0.20 11.27
N LYS A 88 -11.78 -1.29 10.76
CA LYS A 88 -10.36 -1.63 10.81
C LYS A 88 -9.76 -1.58 9.41
N LEU A 89 -8.51 -1.15 9.36
CA LEU A 89 -7.69 -1.32 8.17
C LEU A 89 -7.00 -2.68 8.24
N ALA A 90 -7.03 -3.42 7.14
CA ALA A 90 -6.23 -4.62 6.94
C ALA A 90 -5.49 -4.51 5.60
N ALA A 91 -4.40 -5.25 5.45
CA ALA A 91 -3.71 -5.37 4.19
C ALA A 91 -3.26 -6.81 3.95
N GLU A 92 -3.26 -7.17 2.67
CA GLU A 92 -2.69 -8.40 2.14
C GLU A 92 -1.53 -8.01 1.22
N LEU A 93 -0.40 -8.70 1.35
CA LEU A 93 0.78 -8.51 0.51
C LEU A 93 1.03 -9.80 -0.26
N ASP A 94 0.93 -9.74 -1.58
CA ASP A 94 1.37 -10.81 -2.47
C ASP A 94 2.78 -10.48 -2.99
N VAL A 95 3.76 -11.28 -2.59
CA VAL A 95 5.17 -11.06 -2.91
C VAL A 95 5.61 -12.07 -3.96
N SER A 96 6.25 -11.59 -5.03
CA SER A 96 6.83 -12.43 -6.07
C SER A 96 8.35 -12.27 -6.12
N LEU A 97 9.06 -13.38 -5.91
CA LEU A 97 10.51 -13.50 -6.05
C LEU A 97 10.81 -14.54 -7.13
N LYS A 98 11.39 -14.11 -8.25
CA LYS A 98 11.74 -15.02 -9.34
C LYS A 98 13.00 -15.84 -8.99
N ASP A 99 13.10 -17.02 -9.58
CA ASP A 99 14.26 -17.90 -9.50
C ASP A 99 14.60 -18.42 -8.08
N LEU A 100 13.63 -18.39 -7.16
CA LEU A 100 13.70 -19.02 -5.84
C LEU A 100 12.65 -20.12 -5.71
N SER A 101 12.93 -21.11 -4.87
CA SER A 101 11.89 -22.00 -4.36
C SER A 101 10.93 -21.24 -3.42
N GLN A 102 9.72 -21.78 -3.22
CA GLN A 102 8.74 -21.21 -2.28
C GLN A 102 9.31 -21.07 -0.86
N GLU A 103 9.99 -22.12 -0.37
CA GLU A 103 10.61 -22.14 0.96
C GLU A 103 11.70 -21.08 1.10
N GLU A 104 12.58 -20.93 0.09
CA GLU A 104 13.58 -19.86 0.08
C GLU A 104 12.95 -18.46 0.01
N ALA A 105 11.85 -18.30 -0.74
CA ALA A 105 11.15 -17.02 -0.83
C ALA A 105 10.54 -16.62 0.52
N GLU A 106 9.90 -17.57 1.23
CA GLU A 106 9.33 -17.35 2.56
C GLU A 106 10.40 -16.92 3.57
N MET A 107 11.60 -17.49 3.52
CA MET A 107 12.73 -17.09 4.37
C MET A 107 13.16 -15.62 4.22
N PHE A 108 12.86 -14.97 3.09
CA PHE A 108 13.15 -13.55 2.89
C PHE A 108 11.98 -12.63 3.24
N VAL A 109 10.76 -13.17 3.28
CA VAL A 109 9.52 -12.40 3.44
C VAL A 109 9.03 -12.39 4.90
N GLU A 110 9.24 -13.48 5.65
CA GLU A 110 8.87 -13.62 7.07
C GLU A 110 9.92 -13.06 8.03
#